data_AF-A0A8D8EZ48-F1
#
_entry.id   AF-A0A8D8EZ48-F1
#
_cell.length_a   1.000
_cell.length_b   1.000
_cell.length_c   1.000
_cell.angle_alpha   90.00
_cell.angle_beta   90.00
_cell.angle_gamma   90.00
#
_symmetry.space_group_name_H-M   'P 1'
#
loop_
_entity.id
_entity.type
_entity.pdbx_description
1 polymer ?
#
loop_
_entity_poly.entity_id
_entity_poly.type
_entity_poly.pdbx_seq_one_letter_code
_entity_poly.pdbx_strand_id
1 'polypeptide(L)'
;MLVTLLIYLCIPELRNLHGKCLISYIFAMIFCYSIMLYSKLDDKLYYCYYHLYFWTMAGFFWLNVLCFDIFWKFSNDVVKKDERKRLLKYSLYAWGCPMLLLGLIILIDNTSFVPKDFRPNITADHCYFGGLTAAAIYLYSLMMVLVLVNIFFFVMTAIRILRVQRATDVALQRGSQRHSSVEDRYRIHLYLRLFVVMGVSWIFEVAS
;
A
#
# COMPACT_ATOMS: atom_id res chain seq x y z
N MET A 1 -1.64 6.10 -12.92
CA MET A 1 -2.61 6.07 -11.82
C MET A 1 -4.02 6.36 -12.31
N LEU A 2 -4.33 7.56 -12.84
CA LEU A 2 -5.65 7.86 -13.42
C LEU A 2 -6.03 6.98 -14.61
N VAL A 3 -5.13 6.82 -15.59
CA VAL A 3 -5.36 5.93 -16.74
C VAL A 3 -5.55 4.47 -16.29
N THR A 4 -4.78 4.03 -15.30
CA THR A 4 -4.86 2.68 -14.72
C THR A 4 -6.18 2.47 -13.98
N LEU A 5 -6.66 3.48 -13.25
CA LEU A 5 -7.96 3.50 -12.57
C LEU A 5 -9.12 3.49 -13.56
N LEU A 6 -9.04 4.29 -14.63
CA LEU A 6 -10.03 4.31 -15.70
C LEU A 6 -10.14 2.96 -16.41
N ILE A 7 -9.00 2.33 -16.74
CA ILE A 7 -8.99 1.00 -17.36
C ILE A 7 -9.62 -0.05 -16.43
N TYR A 8 -9.28 -0.04 -15.13
CA TYR A 8 -9.85 -0.98 -14.16
C TYR A 8 -11.32 -0.73 -13.83
N LEU A 9 -11.81 0.51 -13.94
CA LEU A 9 -13.22 0.86 -13.76
C LEU A 9 -14.05 0.52 -15.01
N CYS A 10 -13.48 0.66 -16.20
CA CYS A 10 -14.17 0.38 -17.47
C CYS A 10 -14.30 -1.11 -17.78
N ILE A 11 -13.44 -1.98 -17.24
CA ILE A 11 -13.49 -3.43 -17.49
C ILE A 11 -14.20 -4.15 -16.33
N PRO A 12 -15.48 -4.53 -16.46
CA PRO A 12 -16.25 -5.16 -15.39
C PRO A 12 -15.69 -6.51 -14.94
N GLU A 13 -14.96 -7.22 -15.80
CA GLU A 13 -14.27 -8.48 -15.48
C GLU A 13 -13.17 -8.32 -14.40
N LEU A 14 -12.67 -7.10 -14.17
CA LEU A 14 -11.68 -6.82 -13.13
C LEU A 14 -12.29 -6.38 -11.79
N ARG A 15 -13.62 -6.27 -11.63
CA ARG A 15 -14.29 -5.86 -10.36
C ARG A 15 -14.38 -6.96 -9.29
N ASN A 16 -13.64 -8.05 -9.47
CA ASN A 16 -13.46 -9.09 -8.45
C ASN A 16 -12.80 -8.51 -7.18
N LEU A 17 -12.77 -9.26 -6.08
CA LEU A 17 -12.19 -8.81 -4.80
C LEU A 17 -10.85 -8.07 -4.96
N HIS A 18 -10.00 -8.63 -5.81
CA HIS A 18 -8.67 -8.13 -6.11
C HIS A 18 -8.69 -6.73 -6.73
N GLY A 19 -9.56 -6.49 -7.71
CA GLY A 19 -9.71 -5.17 -8.33
C GLY A 19 -10.28 -4.14 -7.37
N LYS A 20 -11.16 -4.53 -6.45
CA LYS A 20 -11.63 -3.60 -5.39
C LYS A 20 -10.48 -3.15 -4.48
N CYS A 21 -9.61 -4.07 -4.08
CA CYS A 21 -8.42 -3.73 -3.30
C CYS A 21 -7.45 -2.83 -4.10
N LEU A 22 -7.28 -3.10 -5.40
CA LEU A 22 -6.44 -2.27 -6.27
C LEU A 22 -7.02 -0.87 -6.46
N ILE A 23 -8.34 -0.75 -6.66
CA ILE A 23 -9.02 0.54 -6.76
C ILE A 23 -8.82 1.33 -5.46
N SER A 24 -8.97 0.71 -4.29
CA SER A 24 -8.72 1.38 -3.01
C SER A 24 -7.27 1.83 -2.85
N TYR A 25 -6.29 1.03 -3.29
CA TYR A 25 -4.89 1.44 -3.37
C TYR A 25 -4.69 2.67 -4.27
N ILE A 26 -5.19 2.62 -5.51
CA ILE A 26 -5.00 3.71 -6.47
C ILE A 26 -5.72 4.98 -5.98
N PHE A 27 -6.90 4.83 -5.38
CA PHE A 27 -7.64 5.91 -4.77
C PHE A 27 -6.81 6.61 -3.69
N ALA A 28 -6.24 5.86 -2.73
CA ALA A 28 -5.37 6.43 -1.70
C ALA A 28 -4.17 7.18 -2.29
N MET A 29 -3.56 6.61 -3.34
CA MET A 29 -2.42 7.22 -4.02
C MET A 29 -2.78 8.52 -4.75
N ILE A 30 -3.94 8.58 -5.41
CA ILE A 30 -4.39 9.82 -6.07
C ILE A 30 -4.53 10.93 -5.03
N PHE A 31 -5.21 10.68 -3.91
CA PHE A 31 -5.36 11.67 -2.85
C PHE A 31 -4.01 12.10 -2.27
N CYS A 32 -3.10 11.16 -2.02
CA CYS A 32 -1.74 11.45 -1.56
C CYS A 32 -1.02 12.42 -2.50
N TYR A 33 -0.92 12.08 -3.79
CA TYR A 33 -0.22 12.93 -4.77
C TYR A 33 -0.93 14.26 -5.02
N SER A 34 -2.26 14.30 -4.98
CA SER A 34 -3.01 15.55 -5.08
C SER A 34 -2.66 16.48 -3.92
N ILE A 35 -2.66 15.99 -2.68
CA ILE A 35 -2.31 16.80 -1.51
C ILE A 35 -0.88 17.32 -1.60
N MET A 36 0.07 16.47 -2.02
CA MET A 36 1.47 16.88 -2.23
C MET A 36 1.62 17.95 -3.33
N LEU A 37 0.81 17.88 -4.39
CA LEU A 37 0.82 18.89 -5.44
C LEU A 37 0.26 20.21 -4.92
N TYR A 38 -0.87 20.16 -4.20
CA TYR A 38 -1.47 21.36 -3.60
C TYR A 38 -0.55 22.02 -2.59
N SER A 39 0.14 21.23 -1.74
CA SER A 39 1.08 21.76 -0.76
C SER A 39 2.31 22.44 -1.37
N LYS A 40 2.61 22.20 -2.65
CA LYS A 40 3.68 22.92 -3.39
C LYS A 40 3.18 24.22 -4.02
N LEU A 41 1.86 24.40 -4.15
CA LEU A 41 1.24 25.56 -4.78
C LEU A 41 0.74 26.58 -3.75
N ASP A 42 0.35 26.12 -2.57
CA ASP A 42 -0.13 26.95 -1.47
C ASP A 42 0.35 26.39 -0.13
N ASP A 43 1.09 27.21 0.63
CA ASP A 43 1.61 26.85 1.95
C ASP A 43 0.50 26.85 3.02
N LYS A 44 -0.69 27.39 2.75
CA LYS A 44 -1.78 27.58 3.74
C LYS A 44 -2.72 26.40 3.89
N LEU A 45 -2.28 25.18 3.58
CA LEU A 45 -3.12 23.99 3.75
C LEU A 45 -3.04 23.49 5.19
N TYR A 46 -3.93 24.02 6.04
CA TYR A 46 -4.07 23.55 7.43
C TYR A 46 -4.30 22.05 7.50
N TYR A 47 -3.62 21.40 8.46
CA TYR A 47 -3.74 19.94 8.69
C TYR A 47 -3.31 19.06 7.50
N CYS A 48 -2.63 19.62 6.50
CA CYS A 48 -2.15 18.89 5.32
C CYS A 48 -1.34 17.65 5.71
N TYR A 49 -0.53 17.76 6.77
CA TYR A 49 0.23 16.65 7.34
C TYR A 49 -0.64 15.44 7.68
N TYR A 50 -1.74 15.64 8.41
CA TYR A 50 -2.57 14.54 8.89
C TYR A 50 -3.22 13.79 7.73
N HIS A 51 -3.64 14.54 6.71
CA HIS A 51 -4.16 13.96 5.48
C HIS A 51 -3.06 13.22 4.70
N LEU A 52 -1.89 13.82 4.52
CA LEU A 52 -0.78 13.20 3.80
C LEU A 52 -0.32 11.90 4.49
N TYR A 53 -0.19 11.90 5.82
CA TYR A 53 0.13 10.71 6.62
C TYR A 53 -0.90 9.61 6.39
N PHE A 54 -2.18 9.93 6.52
CA PHE A 54 -3.26 8.95 6.38
C PHE A 54 -3.27 8.29 5.00
N TRP A 55 -3.24 9.08 3.93
CA TRP A 55 -3.31 8.56 2.56
C TRP A 55 -2.07 7.77 2.18
N THR A 56 -0.90 8.19 2.65
CA THR A 56 0.36 7.46 2.51
C THR A 56 0.27 6.09 3.16
N MET A 57 -0.06 6.05 4.45
CA MET A 57 -0.15 4.80 5.21
C MET A 57 -1.21 3.88 4.61
N ALA A 58 -2.38 4.41 4.27
CA ALA A 58 -3.42 3.65 3.59
C ALA A 58 -2.90 3.01 2.28
N GLY A 59 -2.12 3.74 1.48
CA GLY A 59 -1.45 3.20 0.30
C GLY A 59 -0.57 1.98 0.63
N PHE A 60 0.30 2.09 1.63
CA PHE A 60 1.19 0.99 2.04
C PHE A 60 0.43 -0.23 2.58
N PHE A 61 -0.61 -0.01 3.41
CA PHE A 61 -1.45 -1.08 3.93
C PHE A 61 -2.28 -1.76 2.83
N TRP A 62 -2.81 -1.01 1.87
CA TRP A 62 -3.50 -1.60 0.73
C TRP A 62 -2.55 -2.40 -0.16
N LEU A 63 -1.32 -1.94 -0.37
CA LEU A 63 -0.29 -2.71 -1.06
C LEU A 63 0.04 -4.01 -0.32
N ASN A 64 0.09 -3.95 1.01
CA ASN A 64 0.29 -5.12 1.87
C ASN A 64 -0.84 -6.15 1.72
N VAL A 65 -2.10 -5.69 1.73
CA VAL A 65 -3.28 -6.53 1.46
C VAL A 65 -3.19 -7.18 0.08
N LEU A 66 -2.76 -6.44 -0.94
CA LEU A 66 -2.64 -6.94 -2.30
C LEU A 66 -1.58 -8.04 -2.39
N CYS A 67 -0.40 -7.83 -1.77
CA CYS A 67 0.65 -8.86 -1.69
C CYS A 67 0.18 -10.11 -0.92
N PHE A 68 -0.53 -9.92 0.20
CA PHE A 68 -1.06 -11.01 1.01
C PHE A 68 -2.15 -11.81 0.28
N ASP A 69 -3.09 -11.16 -0.42
CA ASP A 69 -4.16 -11.84 -1.17
C ASP A 69 -3.59 -12.79 -2.23
N ILE A 70 -2.49 -12.40 -2.88
CA ILE A 70 -1.80 -13.22 -3.88
C ILE A 70 -1.10 -14.40 -3.20
N PHE A 71 -0.27 -14.13 -2.19
CA PHE A 71 0.40 -15.18 -1.41
C PHE A 71 -0.59 -16.23 -0.91
N TRP A 72 -1.73 -15.77 -0.39
CA TRP A 72 -2.78 -16.63 0.14
C TRP A 72 -3.49 -17.44 -0.97
N LYS A 73 -3.78 -16.83 -2.12
CA LYS A 73 -4.38 -17.52 -3.29
C LYS A 73 -3.49 -18.66 -3.80
N PHE A 74 -2.18 -18.49 -3.82
CA PHE A 74 -1.24 -19.55 -4.20
C PHE A 74 -1.02 -20.60 -3.12
N SER A 75 -1.45 -20.36 -1.87
CA SER A 75 -1.24 -21.32 -0.79
C SER A 75 -2.42 -22.25 -0.55
N ASN A 76 -3.63 -21.85 -0.92
CA ASN A 76 -4.84 -22.66 -0.70
C ASN A 76 -5.62 -22.79 -2.00
N ASP A 77 -5.55 -23.97 -2.62
CA ASP A 77 -6.13 -24.24 -3.94
C ASP A 77 -7.67 -24.41 -3.93
N VAL A 78 -8.36 -24.55 -2.77
CA VAL A 78 -9.73 -25.13 -2.80
C VAL A 78 -10.74 -24.67 -1.72
N VAL A 79 -10.82 -23.39 -1.34
CA VAL A 79 -12.01 -22.97 -0.56
C VAL A 79 -12.63 -21.69 -1.09
N LYS A 80 -13.80 -21.83 -1.73
CA LYS A 80 -14.76 -20.76 -2.02
C LYS A 80 -15.17 -20.07 -0.71
N LYS A 81 -14.29 -19.23 -0.17
CA LYS A 81 -14.60 -18.33 0.93
C LYS A 81 -15.38 -17.14 0.37
N ASP A 82 -16.40 -16.73 1.11
CA ASP A 82 -17.23 -15.57 0.84
C ASP A 82 -16.37 -14.32 0.63
N GLU A 83 -16.23 -13.90 -0.63
CA GLU A 83 -15.34 -12.80 -1.03
C GLU A 83 -15.69 -11.50 -0.32
N ARG A 84 -16.97 -11.29 -0.02
CA ARG A 84 -17.45 -10.10 0.67
C ARG A 84 -16.93 -10.00 2.10
N LYS A 85 -16.89 -11.12 2.83
CA LYS A 85 -16.31 -11.17 4.18
C LYS A 85 -14.80 -10.96 4.16
N ARG A 86 -14.11 -11.46 3.13
CA ARG A 86 -12.67 -11.23 2.94
C ARG A 86 -12.38 -9.76 2.66
N LEU A 87 -13.18 -9.12 1.78
CA LEU A 87 -13.07 -7.68 1.51
C LEU A 87 -13.26 -6.85 2.77
N LEU A 88 -14.27 -7.18 3.58
CA LEU A 88 -14.56 -6.43 4.81
C LEU A 88 -13.37 -6.48 5.78
N LYS A 89 -12.77 -7.65 5.97
CA LYS A 89 -11.58 -7.82 6.82
C LYS A 89 -10.38 -7.04 6.27
N TYR A 90 -10.13 -7.13 4.97
CA TYR A 90 -9.06 -6.39 4.31
C TYR A 90 -9.26 -4.87 4.41
N SER A 91 -10.49 -4.41 4.23
CA SER A 91 -10.85 -3.00 4.33
C SER A 91 -10.73 -2.47 5.76
N LEU A 92 -11.17 -3.26 6.75
CA LEU A 92 -11.01 -2.91 8.16
C LEU A 92 -9.54 -2.79 8.56
N TYR A 93 -8.69 -3.68 8.07
CA TYR A 93 -7.25 -3.60 8.28
C TYR A 93 -6.63 -2.40 7.55
N ALA A 94 -6.85 -2.29 6.25
CA ALA A 94 -6.14 -1.31 5.42
C ALA A 94 -6.59 0.14 5.61
N TRP A 95 -7.81 0.38 6.09
CA TRP A 95 -8.26 1.72 6.50
C TRP A 95 -8.14 1.95 8.01
N GLY A 96 -8.45 0.93 8.81
CA GLY A 96 -8.45 1.05 10.28
C GLY A 96 -7.05 1.22 10.85
N CYS A 97 -6.04 0.49 10.36
CA CYS A 97 -4.67 0.65 10.85
C CYS A 97 -4.12 2.08 10.61
N PRO A 98 -4.20 2.67 9.40
CA PRO A 98 -3.86 4.08 9.19
C PRO A 98 -4.63 5.06 10.09
N MET A 99 -5.94 4.85 10.29
CA MET A 99 -6.74 5.70 11.19
C MET A 99 -6.25 5.61 12.63
N LEU A 100 -5.97 4.41 13.13
CA LEU A 100 -5.47 4.20 14.49
C LEU A 100 -4.09 4.85 14.67
N LEU A 101 -3.19 4.67 13.72
CA LEU A 101 -1.86 5.29 13.74
C LEU A 101 -1.93 6.81 13.71
N LEU A 102 -2.79 7.37 12.86
CA LEU A 102 -3.06 8.81 12.83
C LEU A 102 -3.59 9.31 14.18
N GLY A 103 -4.55 8.59 14.77
CA GLY A 103 -5.09 8.93 16.09
C GLY A 103 -4.03 8.92 17.19
N LEU A 104 -3.09 7.96 17.15
CA LEU A 104 -1.95 7.93 18.08
C LEU A 104 -1.03 9.14 17.90
N ILE A 105 -0.78 9.56 16.65
CA ILE A 105 0.04 10.76 16.37
C ILE A 105 -0.63 12.02 16.89
N ILE A 106 -1.93 12.20 16.62
CA ILE A 106 -2.71 13.33 17.13
C ILE A 106 -2.67 13.35 18.67
N LEU A 107 -2.82 12.17 19.31
CA LEU A 107 -2.76 12.06 20.76
C LEU A 107 -1.38 12.45 21.31
N ILE A 108 -0.29 11.97 20.68
CA ILE A 108 1.09 12.30 21.07
C ILE A 108 1.37 13.80 20.90
N ASP A 109 0.88 14.41 19.82
CA ASP A 109 1.09 15.83 19.54
C ASP A 109 0.35 16.74 20.55
N ASN A 110 -0.84 16.32 20.99
CA ASN A 110 -1.68 17.07 21.92
C ASN A 110 -1.41 16.77 23.41
N THR A 111 -0.60 15.76 23.72
CA THR A 111 -0.30 15.40 25.12
C THR A 111 1.02 16.01 25.59
N SER A 112 1.00 16.58 26.79
CA SER A 112 2.18 17.17 27.42
C SER A 112 3.18 16.14 27.93
N PHE A 113 2.84 14.85 27.87
CA PHE A 113 3.58 13.73 28.44
C PHE A 113 4.88 13.40 27.69
N VAL A 114 4.94 13.75 26.40
CA VAL A 114 6.12 13.50 25.55
C VAL A 114 7.04 14.73 25.59
N PRO A 115 8.36 14.55 25.83
CA PRO A 115 9.32 15.66 25.81
C PRO A 115 9.28 16.40 24.48
N LYS A 116 9.50 17.72 24.49
CA LYS A 116 9.40 18.58 23.30
C LYS A 116 10.25 18.11 22.12
N ASP A 117 11.39 17.46 22.40
CA ASP A 117 12.30 16.91 21.38
C ASP A 117 11.73 15.72 20.60
N PHE A 118 10.71 15.05 21.13
CA PHE A 118 10.02 13.92 20.50
C PHE A 118 8.64 14.28 19.95
N ARG A 119 8.21 15.55 20.09
CA ARG A 119 6.95 15.99 19.48
C ARG A 119 7.18 16.27 18.00
N PRO A 120 6.25 15.86 17.11
CA PRO A 120 6.36 16.12 15.69
C PRO A 120 6.34 17.62 15.36
N ASN A 121 5.97 18.47 16.32
CA ASN A 121 6.04 19.93 16.28
C ASN A 121 5.51 20.43 14.93
N ILE A 122 4.28 19.99 14.63
CA ILE A 122 3.60 20.23 13.37
C ILE A 122 3.24 21.72 13.37
N THR A 123 4.13 22.55 12.83
CA THR A 123 3.84 23.96 12.65
C THR A 123 2.70 24.07 11.63
N ALA A 124 1.66 24.83 11.95
CA ALA A 124 0.42 24.94 11.17
C ALA A 124 0.65 25.40 9.71
N ASP A 125 1.83 25.93 9.41
CA ASP A 125 2.15 26.62 8.16
C ASP A 125 2.90 25.74 7.15
N HIS A 126 3.22 24.48 7.49
CA HIS A 126 4.02 23.61 6.62
C HIS A 126 3.49 22.17 6.57
N CYS A 127 3.35 21.63 5.35
CA CYS A 127 2.93 20.24 5.12
C CYS A 127 4.10 19.23 5.26
N TYR A 128 5.07 19.54 6.13
CA TYR A 128 6.26 18.74 6.37
C TYR A 128 6.62 18.71 7.86
N PHE A 129 7.39 17.70 8.26
CA PHE A 129 7.82 17.59 9.65
C PHE A 129 8.73 18.76 10.03
N GLY A 130 8.35 19.52 11.05
CA GLY A 130 9.19 20.58 11.63
C GLY A 130 10.43 20.04 12.35
N GLY A 131 10.43 18.74 12.72
CA GLY A 131 11.55 18.06 13.39
C GLY A 131 11.95 16.76 12.70
N LEU A 132 13.19 16.70 12.18
CA LEU A 132 13.76 15.55 11.48
C LEU A 132 13.69 14.25 12.31
N THR A 133 13.86 14.37 13.63
CA THR A 133 13.90 13.25 14.58
C THR A 133 12.52 12.61 14.79
N ALA A 134 11.47 13.43 14.92
CA ALA A 134 10.11 12.92 15.08
C ALA A 134 9.56 12.32 13.77
N ALA A 135 9.94 12.89 12.62
CA ALA A 135 9.69 12.32 11.29
C ALA A 135 10.32 10.93 11.14
N ALA A 136 11.61 10.83 11.46
CA ALA A 136 12.39 9.59 11.45
C ALA A 136 11.76 8.49 12.29
N ILE A 137 11.30 8.84 13.49
CA ILE A 137 10.80 7.85 14.45
C ILE A 137 9.36 7.44 14.13
N TYR A 138 8.43 8.37 13.89
CA TYR A 138 7.01 8.02 13.83
C TYR A 138 6.47 7.76 12.42
N LEU A 139 7.06 8.38 11.39
CA LEU A 139 6.68 8.13 9.99
C LEU A 139 7.60 7.10 9.36
N TYR A 140 8.91 7.37 9.33
CA TYR A 140 9.83 6.58 8.53
C TYR A 140 10.08 5.18 9.11
N SER A 141 10.14 5.02 10.43
CA SER A 141 10.30 3.68 11.04
C SER A 141 9.12 2.76 10.72
N LEU A 142 7.90 3.27 10.83
CA LEU A 142 6.67 2.51 10.62
C LEU A 142 6.49 2.15 9.14
N MET A 143 6.80 3.12 8.26
CA MET A 143 6.83 2.92 6.82
C MET A 143 7.90 1.87 6.44
N MET A 144 9.08 1.91 7.05
CA MET A 144 10.14 0.94 6.79
C MET A 144 9.73 -0.48 7.18
N VAL A 145 9.08 -0.66 8.35
CA VAL A 145 8.54 -1.97 8.75
C VAL A 145 7.52 -2.48 7.73
N LEU A 146 6.57 -1.64 7.30
CA LEU A 146 5.58 -2.00 6.28
C LEU A 146 6.25 -2.37 4.94
N VAL A 147 7.27 -1.64 4.53
CA VAL A 147 8.06 -1.93 3.32
C VAL A 147 8.76 -3.28 3.43
N LEU A 148 9.41 -3.57 4.57
CA LEU A 148 10.08 -4.85 4.79
C LEU A 148 9.10 -6.03 4.75
N VAL A 149 7.92 -5.87 5.36
CA VAL A 149 6.85 -6.90 5.31
C VAL A 149 6.36 -7.08 3.86
N ASN A 150 6.20 -5.99 3.10
CA ASN A 150 5.83 -6.05 1.69
C ASN A 150 6.89 -6.76 0.84
N ILE A 151 8.18 -6.47 1.05
CA ILE A 151 9.29 -7.15 0.37
C ILE A 151 9.27 -8.63 0.71
N PHE A 152 9.09 -9.00 1.97
CA PHE A 152 9.01 -10.39 2.39
C PHE A 152 7.87 -11.14 1.67
N PHE A 153 6.66 -10.58 1.65
CA PHE A 153 5.54 -11.19 0.93
C PHE A 153 5.79 -11.27 -0.59
N PHE A 154 6.41 -10.25 -1.16
CA PHE A 154 6.74 -10.21 -2.57
C PHE A 154 7.75 -11.32 -2.95
N VAL A 155 8.84 -11.45 -2.19
CA VAL A 155 9.87 -12.48 -2.39
C VAL A 155 9.27 -13.88 -2.23
N MET A 156 8.46 -14.10 -1.18
CA MET A 156 7.80 -15.38 -0.96
C MET A 156 6.84 -15.75 -2.10
N THR A 157 6.09 -14.79 -2.61
CA THR A 157 5.20 -14.94 -3.75
C THR A 157 5.99 -15.27 -5.03
N ALA A 158 7.07 -14.54 -5.29
CA ALA A 158 7.93 -14.76 -6.45
C ALA A 158 8.58 -16.16 -6.42
N ILE A 159 9.13 -16.58 -5.28
CA ILE A 159 9.72 -17.92 -5.12
C ILE A 159 8.68 -19.01 -5.37
N ARG A 160 7.47 -18.86 -4.83
CA ARG A 160 6.40 -19.86 -5.06
C ARG A 160 6.00 -19.96 -6.51
N ILE A 161 5.89 -18.83 -7.21
CA ILE A 161 5.51 -18.82 -8.62
C ILE A 161 6.61 -19.43 -9.49
N LEU A 162 7.88 -19.18 -9.18
CA LEU A 162 9.01 -19.87 -9.82
C LEU A 162 8.99 -21.38 -9.56
N ARG A 163 8.62 -21.82 -8.35
CA ARG A 163 8.47 -23.25 -8.02
C ARG A 163 7.31 -23.89 -8.78
N VAL A 164 6.15 -23.24 -8.84
CA VAL A 164 4.99 -23.71 -9.62
C VAL A 164 5.35 -23.80 -11.10
N GLN A 165 6.01 -22.79 -11.65
CA GLN A 165 6.47 -22.81 -13.04
C GLN A 165 7.44 -23.96 -13.31
N ARG A 166 8.46 -24.18 -12.46
CA ARG A 166 9.36 -25.33 -12.62
C ARG A 166 8.63 -26.67 -12.54
N ALA A 167 7.64 -26.80 -11.65
CA ALA A 167 6.82 -28.01 -11.57
C ALA A 167 5.90 -28.17 -12.79
N THR A 168 5.45 -27.08 -13.40
CA THR A 168 4.57 -27.08 -14.58
C THR A 168 5.37 -27.33 -15.87
N ASP A 169 6.61 -26.83 -15.96
CA ASP A 169 7.52 -27.13 -17.07
C ASP A 169 7.87 -28.63 -17.12
N VAL A 170 7.95 -29.28 -15.96
CA VAL A 170 8.09 -30.75 -15.85
C VAL A 170 6.77 -31.48 -16.18
N ALA A 171 5.62 -30.85 -15.96
CA ALA A 171 4.28 -31.42 -16.19
C ALA A 171 3.68 -31.14 -17.59
N LEU A 172 4.38 -30.39 -18.46
CA LEU A 172 3.94 -29.97 -19.81
C LEU A 172 3.66 -31.12 -20.82
N GLN A 173 3.69 -32.39 -20.39
CA GLN A 173 3.10 -33.50 -21.15
C GLN A 173 1.57 -33.63 -21.01
N ARG A 174 0.90 -32.95 -20.05
CA ARG A 174 -0.56 -33.06 -19.86
C ARG A 174 -1.18 -31.68 -19.58
N GLY A 175 -1.87 -31.12 -20.59
CA GLY A 175 -2.25 -29.72 -20.70
C GLY A 175 -3.26 -29.12 -19.69
N SER A 176 -3.60 -27.84 -19.95
CA SER A 176 -4.66 -26.98 -19.37
C SER A 176 -4.27 -25.93 -18.29
N GLN A 177 -3.08 -25.98 -17.67
CA GLN A 177 -2.68 -25.00 -16.61
C GLN A 177 -2.02 -23.69 -17.12
N ARG A 178 -1.91 -23.48 -18.44
CA ARG A 178 -1.12 -22.36 -19.00
C ARG A 178 -1.78 -20.98 -18.79
N HIS A 179 -3.11 -20.91 -18.73
CA HIS A 179 -3.86 -19.64 -18.65
C HIS A 179 -3.70 -18.94 -17.28
N SER A 180 -3.81 -19.68 -16.17
CA SER A 180 -3.62 -19.14 -14.81
C SER A 180 -2.21 -18.58 -14.63
N SER A 181 -1.19 -19.31 -15.09
CA SER A 181 0.22 -18.92 -14.94
C SER A 181 0.61 -17.60 -15.65
N VAL A 182 -0.11 -17.20 -16.70
CA VAL A 182 0.14 -15.96 -17.44
C VAL A 182 -0.52 -14.77 -16.75
N GLU A 183 -1.77 -14.94 -16.31
CA GLU A 183 -2.52 -13.92 -15.57
C GLU A 183 -1.82 -13.58 -14.24
N ASP A 184 -1.26 -14.60 -13.59
CA ASP A 184 -0.48 -14.48 -12.37
C ASP A 184 0.82 -13.69 -12.55
N ARG A 185 1.56 -13.91 -13.64
CA ARG A 185 2.77 -13.12 -13.97
C ARG A 185 2.44 -11.65 -14.20
N TYR A 186 1.35 -11.38 -14.92
CA TYR A 186 0.90 -10.01 -15.17
C TYR A 186 0.56 -9.29 -13.86
N ARG A 187 -0.13 -9.98 -12.94
CA ARG A 187 -0.45 -9.46 -11.60
C ARG A 187 0.82 -9.11 -10.82
N ILE A 188 1.79 -10.02 -10.71
CA ILE A 188 3.07 -9.73 -10.02
C ILE A 188 3.77 -8.52 -10.63
N HIS A 189 3.86 -8.47 -11.96
CA HIS A 189 4.54 -7.38 -12.67
C HIS A 189 3.86 -6.04 -12.39
N LEU A 190 2.52 -6.01 -12.38
CA LEU A 190 1.75 -4.85 -11.97
C LEU A 190 2.11 -4.43 -10.53
N TYR A 191 2.16 -5.35 -9.58
CA TYR A 191 2.50 -5.02 -8.19
C TYR A 191 3.92 -4.54 -8.00
N LEU A 192 4.89 -5.18 -8.67
CA LEU A 192 6.28 -4.72 -8.65
C LEU A 192 6.34 -3.28 -9.15
N ARG A 193 5.64 -2.98 -10.26
CA ARG A 193 5.55 -1.62 -10.78
C ARG A 193 4.91 -0.65 -9.78
N LEU A 194 3.83 -1.04 -9.10
CA LEU A 194 3.18 -0.20 -8.09
C LEU A 194 4.07 0.04 -6.87
N PHE A 195 4.74 -1.00 -6.37
CA PHE A 195 5.70 -0.93 -5.26
C PHE A 195 6.90 -0.05 -5.60
N VAL A 196 7.50 -0.22 -6.79
CA VAL A 196 8.64 0.60 -7.23
C VAL A 196 8.24 2.06 -7.36
N VAL A 197 7.08 2.36 -7.97
CA VAL A 197 6.59 3.73 -8.09
C VAL A 197 6.41 4.37 -6.71
N MET A 198 5.80 3.65 -5.76
CA MET A 198 5.64 4.16 -4.40
C MET A 198 6.99 4.30 -3.68
N GLY A 199 7.78 3.24 -3.58
CA GLY A 199 9.04 3.21 -2.83
C GLY A 199 10.08 4.20 -3.35
N VAL A 200 10.23 4.32 -4.67
CA VAL A 200 11.17 5.28 -5.27
C VAL A 200 10.71 6.72 -5.00
N SER A 201 9.41 7.03 -5.16
CA SER A 201 8.89 8.37 -4.84
C SER A 201 9.18 8.78 -3.39
N TRP A 202 9.05 7.86 -2.43
CA TRP A 202 9.33 8.14 -1.02
C TRP A 202 10.83 8.31 -0.74
N ILE A 203 11.71 7.54 -1.39
CA ILE A 203 13.17 7.74 -1.25
C ILE A 203 13.58 9.14 -1.75
N PHE A 204 12.99 9.60 -2.87
CA PHE A 204 13.26 10.94 -3.40
C PHE A 204 12.77 12.05 -2.47
N GLU A 205 11.59 11.91 -1.87
CA GLU A 205 11.08 12.88 -0.89
C GLU A 205 11.89 12.90 0.42
N VAL A 206 12.45 11.75 0.85
CA VAL A 206 13.37 11.71 2.01
C VAL A 206 14.70 12.40 1.71
N ALA A 207 15.16 12.32 0.46
CA ALA A 207 16.45 12.86 0.03
C ALA A 207 16.39 14.34 -0.39
N SER A 208 15.19 14.90 -0.58
CA SER A 208 14.94 16.30 -0.96
C SER A 208 14.76 17.20 0.25
#